data_AF-A0A1Y3MYE0-F1
#
_entry.id   AF-A0A1Y3MYE0-F1
#
_cell.length_a   1.000
_cell.length_b   1.000
_cell.length_c   1.000
_cell.angle_alpha   90.00
_cell.angle_beta   90.00
_cell.angle_gamma   90.00
#
_symmetry.space_group_name_H-M   'P 1'
#
loop_
_entity.id
_entity.type
_entity.pdbx_description
1 polymer ?
#
loop_
_entity_poly.entity_id
_entity_poly.type
_entity_poly.pdbx_seq_one_letter_code
_entity_poly.pdbx_strand_id
1 'polypeptide(L)'
;SKDKKSSIRIKVINYIHDILENHRELANDINNIIKERSIDPDEKVRVETMKVISQLTPKTAQYISESIFKDCIGERCRDKKHIVRLEASKSLCRIYDMHYNVIFQEKITDEGTSLFEKFGWIPNTIIKLIYTDDKDILIMVEQLLMEYLIPEQLNNIVRVDRIINIVSSLDERGYLGFVSLLNRQKTWSSFIENFLKLCETYNGGIMDDMSEMSSVKEQLNQVNQSISSIYNNNNNNNNNK
;
A
#
# COMPACT_ATOMS: atom_id res chain seq x y z
N SER A 1 6.70 -0.56 -28.51
CA SER A 1 7.31 -1.77 -29.12
C SER A 1 6.41 -2.98 -28.85
N LYS A 2 5.84 -3.61 -29.89
CA LYS A 2 4.94 -4.77 -29.77
C LYS A 2 5.69 -6.11 -29.86
N ASP A 3 6.90 -6.17 -29.30
CA ASP A 3 7.72 -7.37 -29.35
C ASP A 3 7.00 -8.56 -28.69
N LYS A 4 7.08 -9.74 -29.32
CA LYS A 4 6.41 -10.96 -28.83
C LYS A 4 7.01 -11.47 -27.52
N LYS A 5 8.31 -11.19 -27.25
CA LYS A 5 9.01 -11.67 -26.06
C LYS A 5 8.83 -10.66 -24.92
N SER A 6 8.26 -11.10 -23.81
CA SER A 6 8.09 -10.25 -22.63
C SER A 6 9.41 -9.77 -22.02
N SER A 7 10.48 -10.56 -22.11
CA SER A 7 11.82 -10.15 -21.66
C SER A 7 12.35 -8.90 -22.38
N ILE A 8 12.08 -8.75 -23.68
CA ILE A 8 12.47 -7.57 -24.46
C ILE A 8 11.63 -6.36 -24.02
N ARG A 9 10.33 -6.56 -23.81
CA ARG A 9 9.43 -5.50 -23.34
C ARG A 9 9.81 -4.98 -21.96
N ILE A 10 10.19 -5.88 -21.04
CA ILE A 10 10.77 -5.58 -19.72
C ILE A 10 12.06 -4.79 -19.88
N LYS A 11 12.98 -5.23 -20.75
CA LYS A 11 14.26 -4.54 -20.93
C LYS A 11 14.11 -3.09 -21.38
N VAL A 12 13.09 -2.77 -22.19
CA VAL A 12 12.75 -1.39 -22.58
C VAL A 12 12.29 -0.55 -21.38
N ILE A 13 11.46 -1.13 -20.50
CA ILE A 13 10.96 -0.44 -19.31
C ILE A 13 12.11 -0.03 -18.39
N ASN A 14 13.14 -0.86 -18.28
CA ASN A 14 14.25 -0.65 -17.34
C ASN A 14 15.16 0.53 -17.69
N TYR A 15 15.05 1.10 -18.90
CA TYR A 15 15.77 2.32 -19.30
C TYR A 15 14.95 3.59 -19.12
N ILE A 16 13.67 3.52 -18.72
CA ILE A 16 12.80 4.69 -18.61
C ILE A 16 13.39 5.73 -17.66
N HIS A 17 13.91 5.29 -16.50
CA HIS A 17 14.49 6.20 -15.52
C HIS A 17 15.71 6.94 -16.10
N ASP A 18 16.70 6.21 -16.61
CA ASP A 18 17.91 6.78 -17.22
C ASP A 18 17.59 7.73 -18.39
N ILE A 19 16.60 7.39 -19.21
CA ILE A 19 16.17 8.24 -20.32
C ILE A 19 15.56 9.54 -19.80
N LEU A 20 14.69 9.50 -18.78
CA LEU A 20 14.10 10.72 -18.21
C LEU A 20 15.14 11.60 -17.52
N GLU A 21 16.19 11.01 -16.94
CA GLU A 21 17.26 11.77 -16.31
C GLU A 21 18.12 12.53 -17.32
N ASN A 22 18.41 11.91 -18.47
CA ASN A 22 19.36 12.43 -19.46
C ASN A 22 18.70 13.08 -20.69
N HIS A 23 17.47 12.72 -21.02
CA HIS A 23 16.76 13.08 -22.27
C HIS A 23 15.29 13.44 -22.01
N ARG A 24 15.05 14.54 -21.28
CA ARG A 24 13.70 14.99 -20.90
C ARG A 24 12.78 15.29 -22.09
N GLU A 25 13.35 15.62 -23.25
CA GLU A 25 12.62 15.86 -24.50
C GLU A 25 11.83 14.62 -24.97
N LEU A 26 12.24 13.42 -24.53
CA LEU A 26 11.57 12.15 -24.83
C LEU A 26 10.43 11.82 -23.86
N ALA A 27 10.09 12.72 -22.93
CA ALA A 27 9.06 12.47 -21.93
C ALA A 27 7.72 12.01 -22.54
N ASN A 28 7.29 12.59 -23.65
CA ASN A 28 6.04 12.20 -24.31
C ASN A 28 6.07 10.74 -24.78
N ASP A 29 7.18 10.31 -25.38
CA ASP A 29 7.36 8.93 -25.82
C ASP A 29 7.41 7.97 -24.62
N ILE A 30 8.06 8.38 -23.53
CA ILE A 30 8.10 7.62 -22.29
C ILE A 30 6.71 7.47 -21.67
N ASN A 31 5.90 8.52 -21.64
CA ASN A 31 4.51 8.44 -21.17
C ASN A 31 3.71 7.44 -22.01
N ASN A 32 3.86 7.45 -23.34
CA ASN A 32 3.21 6.47 -24.22
C ASN A 32 3.69 5.04 -23.95
N ILE A 33 4.99 4.84 -23.73
CA ILE A 33 5.55 3.53 -23.37
C ILE A 33 4.96 3.03 -22.05
N ILE A 34 4.93 3.85 -21.00
CA ILE A 34 4.37 3.46 -19.70
C ILE A 34 2.88 3.11 -19.84
N LYS A 35 2.13 3.93 -20.59
CA LYS A 35 0.71 3.67 -20.87
C LYS A 35 0.51 2.29 -21.50
N GLU A 36 1.25 1.97 -22.57
CA GLU A 36 1.16 0.65 -23.23
C GLU A 36 1.55 -0.50 -22.28
N ARG A 37 2.55 -0.29 -21.43
CA ARG A 37 3.12 -1.34 -20.57
C ARG A 37 2.34 -1.59 -19.29
N SER A 38 1.64 -0.57 -18.79
CA SER A 38 0.78 -0.70 -17.60
C SER A 38 -0.38 -1.68 -17.81
N ILE A 39 -0.85 -1.83 -19.05
CA ILE A 39 -1.96 -2.73 -19.43
C ILE A 39 -1.47 -3.97 -20.19
N ASP A 40 -0.17 -4.27 -20.15
CA ASP A 40 0.40 -5.39 -20.88
C ASP A 40 -0.26 -6.72 -20.48
N PRO A 41 -0.57 -7.64 -21.43
CA PRO A 41 -1.16 -8.92 -21.09
C PRO A 41 -0.31 -9.77 -20.14
N ASP A 42 1.03 -9.66 -20.22
CA ASP A 42 1.95 -10.38 -19.33
C ASP A 42 2.09 -9.61 -18.01
N GLU A 43 1.68 -10.24 -16.91
CA GLU A 43 1.75 -9.67 -15.56
C GLU A 43 3.17 -9.29 -15.14
N LYS A 44 4.22 -9.96 -15.64
CA LYS A 44 5.61 -9.62 -15.32
C LYS A 44 6.01 -8.28 -15.91
N VAL A 45 5.48 -7.94 -17.09
CA VAL A 45 5.69 -6.63 -17.72
C VAL A 45 4.96 -5.55 -16.93
N ARG A 46 3.73 -5.83 -16.47
CA ARG A 46 2.97 -4.90 -15.62
C ARG A 46 3.71 -4.64 -14.30
N VAL A 47 4.17 -5.69 -13.62
CA VAL A 47 4.98 -5.60 -12.39
C VAL A 47 6.21 -4.74 -12.59
N GLU A 48 7.01 -4.99 -13.62
CA GLU A 48 8.23 -4.21 -13.86
C GLU A 48 7.92 -2.73 -14.14
N THR A 49 6.82 -2.46 -14.84
CA THR A 49 6.34 -1.09 -15.08
C THR A 49 6.09 -0.36 -13.76
N MET A 50 5.39 -0.99 -12.80
CA MET A 50 5.13 -0.39 -11.50
C MET A 50 6.43 -0.17 -10.70
N LYS A 51 7.36 -1.12 -10.76
CA LYS A 51 8.67 -1.00 -10.09
C LYS A 51 9.49 0.17 -10.61
N VAL A 52 9.52 0.37 -11.93
CA VAL A 52 10.21 1.51 -12.53
C VAL A 52 9.56 2.84 -12.15
N ILE A 53 8.23 2.91 -12.05
CA ILE A 53 7.55 4.10 -11.51
C ILE A 53 7.98 4.37 -10.06
N SER A 54 8.10 3.33 -9.24
CA SER A 54 8.58 3.43 -7.85
C SER A 54 10.03 3.95 -7.74
N GLN A 55 10.84 3.79 -8.79
CA GLN A 55 12.24 4.23 -8.81
C GLN A 55 12.42 5.68 -9.29
N LEU A 56 11.36 6.34 -9.76
CA LEU A 56 11.44 7.74 -10.17
C LEU A 56 11.87 8.63 -9.00
N THR A 57 12.70 9.62 -9.32
CA THR A 57 13.08 10.73 -8.46
C THR A 57 12.04 11.85 -8.52
N PRO A 58 12.02 12.81 -7.57
CA PRO A 58 11.15 13.99 -7.65
C PRO A 58 11.23 14.70 -9.01
N LYS A 59 12.46 14.88 -9.52
CA LYS A 59 12.70 15.50 -10.83
C LYS A 59 12.09 14.69 -11.99
N THR A 60 12.34 13.38 -12.05
CA THR A 60 11.85 12.56 -13.18
C THR A 60 10.33 12.34 -13.13
N ALA A 61 9.73 12.29 -11.94
CA ALA A 61 8.28 12.20 -11.77
C ALA A 61 7.52 13.43 -12.30
N GLN A 62 8.16 14.61 -12.36
CA GLN A 62 7.56 15.80 -12.97
C GLN A 62 7.32 15.62 -14.47
N TYR A 63 8.15 14.83 -15.17
CA TYR A 63 8.03 14.58 -16.62
C TYR A 63 6.96 13.54 -16.99
N ILE A 64 6.40 12.84 -16.00
CA ILE A 64 5.31 11.88 -16.22
C ILE A 64 3.96 12.60 -16.05
N SER A 65 2.99 12.36 -16.93
CA SER A 65 1.67 13.02 -16.86
C SER A 65 0.84 12.49 -15.69
N GLU A 66 -0.09 13.31 -15.20
CA GLU A 66 -1.05 12.90 -14.16
C GLU A 66 -1.83 11.65 -14.57
N SER A 67 -2.27 11.58 -15.83
CA SER A 67 -3.03 10.45 -16.37
C SER A 67 -2.26 9.12 -16.35
N ILE A 68 -0.93 9.13 -16.41
CA ILE A 68 -0.15 7.90 -16.19
C ILE A 68 -0.31 7.44 -14.74
N PHE A 69 -0.11 8.33 -13.76
CA PHE A 69 -0.25 7.95 -12.36
C PHE A 69 -1.67 7.52 -12.03
N LYS A 70 -2.67 8.26 -12.48
CA LYS A 70 -4.08 8.05 -12.13
C LYS A 70 -4.72 6.92 -12.93
N ASP A 71 -4.73 7.04 -14.25
CA ASP A 71 -5.51 6.16 -15.14
C ASP A 71 -4.74 4.90 -15.56
N CYS A 72 -3.41 4.87 -15.39
CA CYS A 72 -2.59 3.70 -15.67
C CYS A 72 -2.17 2.98 -14.39
N ILE A 73 -1.41 3.66 -13.51
CA ILE A 73 -0.87 3.04 -12.29
C ILE A 73 -1.97 2.86 -11.23
N GLY A 74 -2.84 3.87 -11.02
CA GLY A 74 -3.96 3.81 -10.08
C GLY A 74 -4.93 2.67 -10.38
N GLU A 75 -5.26 2.44 -11.66
CA GLU A 75 -6.09 1.31 -12.08
C GLU A 75 -5.44 -0.06 -11.81
N ARG A 76 -4.11 -0.12 -11.68
CA ARG A 76 -3.39 -1.37 -11.32
C ARG A 76 -3.43 -1.69 -9.83
N CYS A 77 -3.82 -0.76 -8.96
CA CYS A 77 -4.09 -1.06 -7.55
C CYS A 77 -5.21 -2.10 -7.35
N ARG A 78 -6.07 -2.28 -8.36
CA ARG A 78 -7.14 -3.30 -8.41
C ARG A 78 -6.90 -4.38 -9.48
N ASP A 79 -5.66 -4.58 -9.92
CA ASP A 79 -5.31 -5.64 -10.87
C ASP A 79 -5.74 -7.03 -10.36
N LYS A 80 -6.07 -7.92 -11.29
CA LYS A 80 -6.43 -9.32 -10.96
C LYS A 80 -5.30 -10.04 -10.22
N LYS A 81 -4.04 -9.69 -10.52
CA LYS A 81 -2.86 -10.33 -9.93
C LYS A 81 -2.39 -9.57 -8.70
N HIS A 82 -2.32 -10.28 -7.57
CA HIS A 82 -1.92 -9.72 -6.27
C HIS A 82 -0.58 -8.96 -6.35
N ILE A 83 0.43 -9.56 -6.98
CA ILE A 83 1.75 -8.93 -7.11
C ILE A 83 1.72 -7.61 -7.89
N VAL A 84 0.82 -7.46 -8.87
CA VAL A 84 0.66 -6.19 -9.60
C VAL A 84 0.00 -5.15 -8.71
N ARG A 85 -1.03 -5.53 -7.93
CA ARG A 85 -1.69 -4.63 -6.97
C ARG A 85 -0.70 -4.07 -5.95
N LEU A 86 0.13 -4.95 -5.40
CA LEU A 86 1.17 -4.61 -4.42
C LEU A 86 2.13 -3.58 -4.97
N GLU A 87 2.72 -3.85 -6.13
CA GLU A 87 3.73 -2.96 -6.72
C GLU A 87 3.13 -1.64 -7.20
N ALA A 88 1.90 -1.66 -7.74
CA ALA A 88 1.19 -0.43 -8.13
C ALA A 88 0.91 0.46 -6.91
N SER A 89 0.32 -0.11 -5.86
CA SER A 89 -0.01 0.61 -4.62
C SER A 89 1.26 1.17 -3.96
N LYS A 90 2.30 0.35 -3.86
CA LYS A 90 3.61 0.74 -3.33
C LYS A 90 4.23 1.89 -4.12
N SER A 91 4.21 1.81 -5.46
CA SER A 91 4.76 2.85 -6.33
C SER A 91 4.08 4.20 -6.10
N LEU A 92 2.75 4.25 -6.03
CA LEU A 92 2.00 5.49 -5.78
C LEU A 92 2.28 6.05 -4.39
N CYS A 93 2.25 5.19 -3.36
CA CYS A 93 2.56 5.60 -1.99
C CYS A 93 3.95 6.23 -1.87
N ARG A 94 4.97 5.65 -2.52
CA ARG A 94 6.33 6.19 -2.54
C ARG A 94 6.42 7.52 -3.29
N ILE A 95 5.75 7.65 -4.44
CA ILE A 95 5.68 8.91 -5.20
C ILE A 95 5.02 10.02 -4.37
N TYR A 96 3.95 9.71 -3.65
CA TYR A 96 3.31 10.65 -2.75
C TYR A 96 4.24 11.06 -1.60
N ASP A 97 4.85 10.07 -0.93
CA ASP A 97 5.75 10.30 0.21
C ASP A 97 6.94 11.21 -0.15
N MET A 98 7.58 10.98 -1.30
CA MET A 98 8.73 11.81 -1.70
C MET A 98 8.37 13.26 -2.04
N HIS A 99 7.10 13.57 -2.35
CA HIS A 99 6.62 14.93 -2.61
C HIS A 99 5.84 15.53 -1.44
N TYR A 100 5.56 14.75 -0.38
CA TYR A 100 4.69 15.14 0.73
C TYR A 100 5.10 16.49 1.33
N ASN A 101 6.40 16.66 1.61
CA ASN A 101 6.92 17.89 2.22
C ASN A 101 6.78 19.11 1.30
N VAL A 102 6.73 18.93 -0.03
CA VAL A 102 6.53 20.06 -0.95
C VAL A 102 5.05 20.41 -1.06
N ILE A 103 4.18 19.40 -1.01
CA ILE A 103 2.72 19.53 -1.04
C ILE A 103 2.22 20.25 0.22
N PHE A 104 2.67 19.82 1.40
CA PHE A 104 2.17 20.31 2.70
C PHE A 104 3.23 21.14 3.44
N GLN A 105 3.63 22.25 2.83
CA GLN A 105 4.49 23.26 3.48
C GLN A 105 3.65 24.24 4.31
N GLU A 106 4.29 24.95 5.25
CA GLU A 106 3.64 26.01 6.03
C GLU A 106 2.99 27.09 5.15
N LYS A 107 3.59 27.36 3.99
CA LYS A 107 3.05 28.27 2.98
C LYS A 107 2.68 27.49 1.74
N ILE A 108 1.45 27.65 1.29
CA ILE A 108 1.00 27.13 0.00
C ILE A 108 1.81 27.82 -1.10
N THR A 109 2.40 27.00 -1.97
CA THR A 109 3.14 27.44 -3.16
C THR A 109 2.43 26.95 -4.41
N ASP A 110 2.68 27.58 -5.56
CA ASP A 110 2.17 27.12 -6.85
C ASP A 110 2.65 25.69 -7.17
N GLU A 111 3.91 25.39 -6.82
CA GLU A 111 4.47 24.04 -6.96
C GLU A 111 3.74 23.03 -6.07
N GLY A 112 3.54 23.35 -4.78
CA GLY A 112 2.82 22.49 -3.85
C GLY A 112 1.37 22.24 -4.29
N THR A 113 0.71 23.28 -4.80
CA THR A 113 -0.66 23.17 -5.36
C THR A 113 -0.69 22.25 -6.58
N SER A 114 0.22 22.44 -7.54
CA SER A 114 0.30 21.59 -8.73
C SER A 114 0.62 20.13 -8.39
N LEU A 115 1.52 19.89 -7.42
CA LEU A 115 1.81 18.53 -6.94
C LEU A 115 0.63 17.92 -6.17
N PHE A 116 -0.12 18.71 -5.42
CA PHE A 116 -1.34 18.25 -4.75
C PHE A 116 -2.42 17.84 -5.77
N GLU A 117 -2.65 18.63 -6.81
CA GLU A 117 -3.56 18.25 -7.90
C GLU A 117 -3.14 16.90 -8.53
N LYS A 118 -1.84 16.74 -8.76
CA LYS A 118 -1.28 15.55 -9.41
C LYS A 118 -1.30 14.29 -8.53
N PHE A 119 -1.06 14.42 -7.22
CA PHE A 119 -0.79 13.28 -6.32
C PHE A 119 -1.69 13.18 -5.10
N GLY A 120 -2.45 14.23 -4.75
CA GLY A 120 -3.30 14.30 -3.55
C GLY A 120 -4.42 13.26 -3.49
N TRP A 121 -4.81 12.69 -4.64
CA TRP A 121 -5.81 11.62 -4.72
C TRP A 121 -5.29 10.25 -4.24
N ILE A 122 -3.97 10.07 -4.09
CA ILE A 122 -3.33 8.79 -3.80
C ILE A 122 -3.79 8.20 -2.44
N PRO A 123 -3.68 8.92 -1.30
CA PRO A 123 -4.10 8.37 0.00
C PRO A 123 -5.54 7.89 0.00
N ASN A 124 -6.45 8.69 -0.59
CA ASN A 124 -7.86 8.36 -0.71
C ASN A 124 -8.09 7.07 -1.50
N THR A 125 -7.34 6.87 -2.59
CA THR A 125 -7.43 5.65 -3.40
C THR A 125 -6.92 4.42 -2.67
N ILE A 126 -5.77 4.54 -2.00
CA ILE A 126 -5.15 3.44 -1.24
C ILE A 126 -6.04 3.00 -0.09
N ILE A 127 -6.57 3.95 0.70
CA ILE A 127 -7.46 3.64 1.83
C ILE A 127 -8.74 2.96 1.34
N LYS A 128 -9.30 3.38 0.21
CA LYS A 128 -10.51 2.74 -0.35
C LYS A 128 -10.31 1.32 -0.86
N LEU A 129 -9.08 0.82 -0.96
CA LEU A 129 -8.85 -0.58 -1.32
C LEU A 129 -9.36 -1.53 -0.25
N ILE A 130 -9.50 -1.10 1.01
CA ILE A 130 -10.04 -1.95 2.10
C ILE A 130 -11.48 -2.39 1.88
N TYR A 131 -12.22 -1.70 1.00
CA TYR A 131 -13.58 -2.11 0.63
C TYR A 131 -13.58 -3.28 -0.36
N THR A 132 -12.41 -3.73 -0.79
CA THR A 132 -12.27 -5.01 -1.48
C THR A 132 -12.37 -6.11 -0.42
N ASP A 133 -13.24 -7.09 -0.65
CA ASP A 133 -13.42 -8.25 0.22
C ASP A 133 -12.24 -9.23 0.08
N ASP A 134 -11.04 -8.76 0.44
CA ASP A 134 -9.76 -9.46 0.31
C ASP A 134 -8.84 -9.08 1.49
N LYS A 135 -8.49 -10.06 2.31
CA LYS A 135 -7.66 -9.87 3.50
C LYS A 135 -6.22 -9.46 3.15
N ASP A 136 -5.69 -9.95 2.02
CA ASP A 136 -4.32 -9.61 1.61
C ASP A 136 -4.25 -8.14 1.19
N ILE A 137 -5.30 -7.62 0.55
CA ILE A 137 -5.42 -6.20 0.24
C ILE A 137 -5.49 -5.37 1.53
N LEU A 138 -6.28 -5.82 2.51
CA LEU A 138 -6.38 -5.14 3.79
C LEU A 138 -5.04 -5.05 4.54
N ILE A 139 -4.27 -6.15 4.58
CA ILE A 139 -2.92 -6.18 5.18
C ILE A 139 -1.96 -5.27 4.41
N MET A 140 -1.99 -5.34 3.08
CA MET A 140 -1.18 -4.48 2.21
C MET A 140 -1.47 -2.99 2.48
N VAL A 141 -2.74 -2.60 2.62
CA VAL A 141 -3.10 -1.19 2.91
C VAL A 141 -2.54 -0.74 4.26
N GLU A 142 -2.62 -1.57 5.30
CA GLU A 142 -2.01 -1.23 6.60
C GLU A 142 -0.50 -1.06 6.51
N GLN A 143 0.19 -1.96 5.81
CA GLN A 143 1.63 -1.88 5.61
C GLN A 143 2.01 -0.59 4.88
N LEU A 144 1.32 -0.28 3.77
CA LEU A 144 1.58 0.95 3.00
C LEU A 144 1.27 2.22 3.79
N LEU A 145 0.24 2.17 4.65
CA LEU A 145 -0.07 3.28 5.55
C LEU A 145 1.10 3.53 6.51
N MET A 146 1.66 2.49 7.11
CA MET A 146 2.76 2.60 8.10
C MET A 146 4.15 2.80 7.48
N GLU A 147 4.36 2.41 6.22
CA GLU A 147 5.67 2.53 5.55
C GLU A 147 5.81 3.87 4.81
N TYR A 148 4.73 4.38 4.19
CA TYR A 148 4.79 5.54 3.28
C TYR A 148 3.85 6.67 3.65
N LEU A 149 2.58 6.40 3.94
CA LEU A 149 1.60 7.48 4.11
C LEU A 149 1.72 8.16 5.47
N ILE A 150 1.93 7.38 6.53
CA ILE A 150 2.17 7.82 7.90
C ILE A 150 3.36 7.01 8.45
N PRO A 151 4.59 7.29 7.98
CA PRO A 151 5.73 6.46 8.32
C PRO A 151 6.00 6.39 9.83
N GLU A 152 6.12 5.19 10.38
CA GLU A 152 6.22 4.97 11.83
C GLU A 152 7.50 5.56 12.44
N GLN A 153 8.57 5.65 11.64
CA GLN A 153 9.88 6.18 12.01
C GLN A 153 9.91 7.70 12.21
N LEU A 154 8.87 8.43 11.79
CA LEU A 154 8.78 9.87 11.97
C LEU A 154 8.50 10.20 13.45
N ASN A 155 8.96 11.37 13.91
CA ASN A 155 8.64 11.82 15.26
C ASN A 155 7.14 12.14 15.42
N ASN A 156 6.65 12.15 16.66
CA ASN A 156 5.23 12.31 16.95
C ASN A 156 4.61 13.59 16.37
N ILE A 157 5.31 14.72 16.40
CA ILE A 157 4.79 16.00 15.92
C ILE A 157 4.56 15.93 14.41
N VAL A 158 5.56 15.46 13.66
CA VAL A 158 5.48 15.31 12.20
C VAL A 158 4.42 14.25 11.82
N ARG A 159 4.32 13.16 12.58
CA ARG A 159 3.28 12.15 12.34
C ARG A 159 1.88 12.68 12.54
N VAL A 160 1.65 13.47 13.59
CA VAL A 160 0.33 14.08 13.85
C VAL A 160 -0.04 15.04 12.74
N ASP A 161 0.87 15.91 12.32
CA ASP A 161 0.65 16.82 11.20
C ASP A 161 0.28 16.06 9.92
N ARG A 162 1.02 14.97 9.64
CA ARG A 162 0.76 14.11 8.48
C ARG A 162 -0.58 13.39 8.52
N ILE A 163 -1.01 12.94 9.70
CA ILE A 163 -2.35 12.38 9.89
C ILE A 163 -3.39 13.45 9.58
N ILE A 164 -3.25 14.67 10.10
CA ILE A 164 -4.20 15.77 9.87
C ILE A 164 -4.30 16.08 8.38
N ASN A 165 -3.17 16.32 7.71
CA ASN A 165 -3.13 16.67 6.30
C ASN A 165 -3.75 15.59 5.40
N ILE A 166 -3.44 14.32 5.66
CA ILE A 166 -4.05 13.21 4.90
C ILE A 166 -5.55 13.17 5.16
N VAL A 167 -5.97 13.12 6.43
CA VAL A 167 -7.40 12.98 6.80
C VAL A 167 -8.23 14.13 6.25
N SER A 168 -7.73 15.36 6.30
CA SER A 168 -8.39 16.55 5.74
C SER A 168 -8.54 16.50 4.22
N SER A 169 -7.74 15.69 3.52
CA SER A 169 -7.80 15.53 2.06
C SER A 169 -8.66 14.35 1.59
N LEU A 170 -9.16 13.52 2.51
CA LEU A 170 -10.00 12.37 2.17
C LEU A 170 -11.44 12.81 1.86
N ASP A 171 -12.08 12.09 0.94
CA ASP A 171 -13.54 12.17 0.84
C ASP A 171 -14.22 11.32 1.90
N GLU A 172 -15.55 11.41 1.99
CA GLU A 172 -16.35 10.71 3.00
C GLU A 172 -16.04 9.20 3.10
N ARG A 173 -15.92 8.52 1.95
CA ARG A 173 -15.60 7.08 1.95
C ARG A 173 -14.15 6.83 2.34
N GLY A 174 -13.23 7.69 1.93
CA GLY A 174 -11.84 7.61 2.39
C GLY A 174 -11.74 7.77 3.90
N TYR A 175 -12.43 8.76 4.47
CA TYR A 175 -12.47 9.03 5.90
C TYR A 175 -13.05 7.85 6.70
N LEU A 176 -14.21 7.33 6.29
CA LEU A 176 -14.82 6.16 6.92
C LEU A 176 -13.90 4.94 6.84
N GLY A 177 -13.20 4.77 5.73
CA GLY A 177 -12.22 3.70 5.58
C GLY A 177 -11.04 3.84 6.54
N PHE A 178 -10.52 5.06 6.71
CA PHE A 178 -9.47 5.36 7.67
C PHE A 178 -9.91 5.08 9.11
N VAL A 179 -11.11 5.53 9.50
CA VAL A 179 -11.69 5.25 10.83
C VAL A 179 -11.87 3.74 11.06
N SER A 180 -12.28 3.00 10.02
CA SER A 180 -12.40 1.53 10.09
C SER A 180 -11.05 0.85 10.40
N LEU A 181 -9.96 1.32 9.78
CA LEU A 181 -8.60 0.83 10.06
C LEU A 181 -8.21 1.08 11.53
N LEU A 182 -8.49 2.28 12.06
CA LEU A 182 -8.19 2.60 13.47
C LEU A 182 -9.01 1.75 14.46
N ASN A 183 -10.31 1.58 14.19
CA ASN A 183 -11.17 0.74 15.02
C ASN A 183 -10.69 -0.71 15.01
N ARG A 184 -10.27 -1.20 13.84
CA ARG A 184 -9.70 -2.54 13.70
C ARG A 184 -8.40 -2.67 14.49
N GLN A 185 -7.51 -1.69 14.44
CA GLN A 185 -6.29 -1.66 15.24
C GLN A 185 -6.59 -1.74 16.74
N LYS A 186 -7.59 -0.97 17.22
CA LYS A 186 -8.04 -1.03 18.62
C LYS A 186 -8.55 -2.42 19.00
N THR A 187 -9.39 -3.03 18.17
CA THR A 187 -9.91 -4.39 18.39
C THR A 187 -8.77 -5.41 18.46
N TRP A 188 -7.81 -5.33 17.53
CA TRP A 188 -6.64 -6.20 17.55
C TRP A 188 -5.76 -6.01 18.77
N SER A 189 -5.56 -4.77 19.22
CA SER A 189 -4.80 -4.47 20.43
C SER A 189 -5.39 -5.20 21.65
N SER A 190 -6.71 -5.07 21.86
CA SER A 190 -7.40 -5.76 22.96
C SER A 190 -7.37 -7.29 22.81
N PHE A 191 -7.49 -7.80 21.57
CA PHE A 191 -7.40 -9.23 21.30
C PHE A 191 -6.01 -9.79 21.65
N ILE A 192 -4.93 -9.12 21.24
CA ILE A 192 -3.56 -9.52 21.55
C ILE A 192 -3.27 -9.40 23.04
N GLU A 193 -3.75 -8.33 23.71
CA GLU A 193 -3.61 -8.19 25.16
C GLU A 193 -4.26 -9.35 25.93
N ASN A 194 -5.47 -9.75 25.54
CA ASN A 194 -6.15 -10.90 26.15
C ASN A 194 -5.42 -12.21 25.86
N PHE A 195 -4.91 -12.39 24.64
CA PHE A 195 -4.12 -13.56 24.29
C PHE A 195 -2.84 -13.67 25.13
N LEU A 196 -2.13 -12.56 25.36
CA LEU A 196 -0.94 -12.51 26.20
C LEU A 196 -1.27 -12.86 27.65
N LYS A 197 -2.34 -12.31 28.21
CA LYS A 197 -2.81 -12.66 29.56
C LYS A 197 -3.09 -14.15 29.69
N LEU A 198 -3.75 -14.76 28.72
CA LEU A 198 -4.00 -16.20 28.74
C LEU A 198 -2.71 -17.02 28.65
N CYS A 199 -1.73 -16.57 27.85
CA CYS A 199 -0.42 -17.21 27.78
C CYS A 199 0.33 -17.14 29.12
N GLU A 200 0.30 -15.97 29.76
CA GLU A 200 0.92 -15.73 31.08
C GLU A 200 0.24 -16.53 32.17
N THR A 201 -1.10 -16.58 32.21
CA THR A 201 -1.86 -17.38 33.17
C THR A 201 -1.58 -18.87 32.98
N TYR A 202 -1.56 -19.36 31.75
CA TYR A 202 -1.31 -20.79 31.48
C TYR A 202 0.13 -21.20 31.81
N ASN A 203 1.11 -20.33 31.54
CA ASN A 203 2.53 -20.49 31.84
C ASN A 203 3.08 -21.92 31.59
N GLY A 204 2.82 -22.47 30.40
CA GLY A 204 3.28 -23.81 30.03
C GLY A 204 2.63 -24.97 30.81
N GLY A 205 1.48 -24.72 31.43
CA GLY A 205 0.76 -25.69 32.27
C GLY A 205 1.09 -25.60 33.76
N ILE A 206 1.81 -24.57 34.19
CA ILE A 206 2.10 -24.30 35.62
C ILE A 206 1.18 -23.17 36.05
N MET A 207 0.08 -23.51 36.73
CA MET A 207 -0.93 -22.55 37.21
C MET A 207 -1.04 -22.62 38.73
N ASP A 208 -1.23 -21.46 39.37
CA ASP A 208 -1.48 -21.38 40.81
C ASP A 208 -2.83 -22.01 41.18
N ASP A 209 -3.85 -21.84 40.32
CA ASP A 209 -5.16 -22.46 40.46
C ASP A 209 -5.39 -23.54 39.38
N MET A 210 -5.25 -24.80 39.77
CA MET A 210 -5.45 -25.95 38.88
C MET A 210 -6.90 -26.13 38.44
N SER A 211 -7.88 -25.53 39.15
CA SER A 211 -9.30 -25.65 38.80
C SER A 211 -9.65 -24.88 37.52
N GLU A 212 -8.93 -23.80 37.23
CA GLU A 212 -9.13 -22.97 36.03
C GLU A 212 -8.38 -23.48 34.79
N MET A 213 -7.45 -24.43 34.97
CA MET A 213 -6.55 -24.89 33.90
C MET A 213 -7.26 -25.37 32.64
N SER A 214 -8.34 -26.15 32.80
CA SER A 214 -9.11 -26.66 31.66
C SER A 214 -9.77 -25.52 30.87
N SER A 215 -10.32 -24.52 31.57
CA SER A 215 -10.98 -23.35 30.99
C SER A 215 -9.98 -22.47 30.23
N VAL A 216 -8.85 -22.14 30.85
CA VAL A 216 -7.79 -21.33 30.23
C VAL A 216 -7.24 -22.03 28.98
N LYS A 217 -7.02 -23.35 29.04
CA LYS A 217 -6.58 -24.14 27.90
C LYS A 217 -7.60 -24.14 26.75
N GLU A 218 -8.88 -24.21 27.08
CA GLU A 218 -9.95 -24.14 26.07
C GLU A 218 -9.98 -22.76 25.39
N GLN A 219 -9.90 -21.67 26.16
CA GLN A 219 -9.86 -20.31 25.63
C GLN A 219 -8.62 -20.07 24.74
N LEU A 220 -7.46 -20.57 25.14
CA LEU A 220 -6.24 -20.53 24.32
C LEU A 220 -6.43 -21.27 22.99
N ASN A 221 -7.06 -22.44 23.01
CA ASN A 221 -7.37 -23.19 21.78
C ASN A 221 -8.33 -22.42 20.86
N GLN A 222 -9.35 -21.77 21.41
CA GLN A 222 -10.27 -20.93 20.63
C GLN A 222 -9.57 -19.72 20.00
N VAL A 223 -8.67 -19.06 20.75
CA VAL A 223 -7.86 -17.97 20.22
C VAL A 223 -6.93 -18.46 19.11
N ASN A 224 -6.25 -19.59 19.30
CA ASN A 224 -5.38 -20.20 18.29
C ASN A 224 -6.14 -20.58 17.01
N GLN A 225 -7.35 -21.11 17.14
CA GLN A 225 -8.22 -21.39 15.99
C GLN A 225 -8.63 -20.10 15.27
N SER A 226 -8.98 -19.06 16.03
CA SER A 226 -9.36 -17.75 15.47
C SER A 226 -8.20 -17.15 14.68
N ILE A 227 -6.99 -17.12 15.25
CA ILE A 227 -5.76 -16.66 14.56
C ILE A 227 -5.50 -17.51 13.31
N SER A 228 -5.57 -18.85 13.44
CA SER A 228 -5.35 -19.76 12.32
C SER A 228 -6.35 -19.56 11.19
N SER A 229 -7.62 -19.26 11.50
CA SER A 229 -8.65 -18.97 10.48
C SER A 229 -8.38 -17.66 9.71
N ILE A 230 -7.68 -16.72 10.34
CA ILE A 230 -7.30 -15.46 9.72
C ILE A 230 -6.21 -15.70 8.67
N TYR A 231 -5.26 -16.60 8.93
CA TYR A 231 -4.14 -16.91 8.03
C TYR A 231 -4.38 -18.09 7.06
N ASN A 232 -5.15 -19.12 7.42
CA ASN A 232 -5.35 -20.33 6.59
C ASN A 232 -6.26 -20.14 5.37
N ASN A 233 -7.13 -19.12 5.36
CA ASN A 233 -7.90 -18.77 4.15
C ASN A 233 -7.00 -18.27 3.00
N ASN A 234 -5.74 -17.89 3.27
CA ASN A 234 -4.80 -17.44 2.25
C ASN A 234 -4.11 -18.60 1.52
N ASN A 235 -3.95 -19.77 2.16
CA ASN A 235 -3.34 -20.94 1.52
C ASN A 235 -4.30 -21.70 0.59
N ASN A 236 -5.61 -21.70 0.89
CA ASN A 236 -6.60 -22.38 0.04
C ASN A 236 -6.96 -21.58 -1.22
N ASN A 237 -6.76 -20.26 -1.22
CA ASN A 237 -6.97 -19.43 -2.42
C ASN A 237 -5.78 -19.45 -3.40
N ASN A 238 -4.58 -19.86 -2.95
CA ASN A 238 -3.39 -20.03 -3.81
C ASN A 238 -3.26 -21.42 -4.44
N ASN A 239 -4.04 -22.41 -3.99
CA ASN A 239 -4.00 -23.78 -4.51
C ASN A 239 -5.13 -24.11 -5.51
N ASN A 240 -5.99 -23.13 -5.85
CA ASN A 240 -7.16 -23.34 -6.73
C ASN A 240 -7.22 -22.38 -7.93
N LYS A 241 -6.11 -21.79 -8.39
CA LYS A 241 -6.04 -21.05 -9.67
C LYS A 241 -4.71 -21.17 -10.38
#